data_AF-A0A8S9WD26-F1
#
_entry.id   AF-A0A8S9WD26-F1
#
_cell.length_a   1.000
_cell.length_b   1.000
_cell.length_c   1.000
_cell.angle_alpha   90.00
_cell.angle_beta   90.00
_cell.angle_gamma   90.00
#
_symmetry.space_group_name_H-M   'P 1'
#
loop_
_entity.id
_entity.type
_entity.pdbx_description
1 polymer ?
#
loop_
_entity_poly.entity_id
_entity_poly.type
_entity_poly.pdbx_seq_one_letter_code
_entity_poly.pdbx_strand_id
1 'polypeptide(L)' 'MIWVGLLVFLAGMVILGAYSMYPLFNTEVEEYTVLFGIKLSMALMGIGAAILILSICFERYKEWKRFKDEIKEGDLRP' A
#
# COMPACT_ATOMS: atom_id res chain seq x y z
N MET A 1 0.35 -9.50 6.34
CA MET A 1 1.12 -8.56 5.48
C MET A 1 0.26 -7.40 4.99
N ILE A 2 -1.02 -7.63 4.63
CA ILE A 2 -1.97 -6.56 4.25
C ILE A 2 -2.01 -5.42 5.28
N TRP A 3 -2.22 -5.73 6.56
CA TRP A 3 -2.27 -4.72 7.62
C TRP A 3 -1.00 -3.87 7.73
N VAL A 4 0.18 -4.46 7.47
CA VAL A 4 1.45 -3.74 7.47
C VAL A 4 1.55 -2.81 6.27
N GLY A 5 1.22 -3.29 5.07
CA GLY A 5 1.18 -2.47 3.86
C GLY A 5 0.18 -1.31 3.97
N LEU A 6 -1.00 -1.56 4.56
CA LEU A 6 -2.01 -0.55 4.83
C LEU A 6 -1.51 0.52 5.80
N LEU A 7 -0.92 0.13 6.93
CA LEU A 7 -0.38 1.08 7.90
C LEU A 7 0.72 1.96 7.30
N VAL A 8 1.64 1.37 6.54
CA VAL A 8 2.72 2.11 5.87
C VAL A 8 2.15 3.08 4.82
N PHE A 9 1.15 2.66 4.05
CA PHE A 9 0.47 3.50 3.07
C PHE A 9 -0.24 4.69 3.73
N LEU A 10 -1.01 4.42 4.81
CA LEU A 10 -1.74 5.45 5.55
C LEU A 10 -0.79 6.42 6.24
N ALA A 11 0.32 5.95 6.81
CA ALA A 11 1.35 6.82 7.37
C ALA A 11 1.91 7.78 6.31
N GLY A 12 2.18 7.28 5.10
CA GLY A 12 2.57 8.11 3.97
C GLY A 12 1.53 9.18 3.64
N MET A 13 0.24 8.85 3.61
CA MET A 13 -0.83 9.84 3.38
C MET A 13 -0.89 10.92 4.46
N VAL A 14 -0.76 10.54 5.74
CA VAL A 14 -0.76 11.51 6.85
C VAL A 14 0.42 12.46 6.75
N ILE A 15 1.61 11.95 6.44
CA ILE A 15 2.83 12.77 6.26
C ILE A 15 2.66 13.72 5.07
N LEU A 16 2.09 13.25 3.95
CA LEU A 16 1.82 14.11 2.80
C LEU A 16 0.86 15.25 3.15
N GLY A 17 -0.22 14.94 3.86
CA GLY A 17 -1.17 15.93 4.35
C GLY A 17 -0.52 16.95 5.28
N ALA A 18 0.30 16.50 6.22
CA ALA A 18 1.02 17.37 7.15
C ALA A 18 1.98 18.32 6.42
N TYR A 19 2.86 17.79 5.56
CA TYR A 19 3.86 18.60 4.85
C TYR A 19 3.27 19.50 3.76
N SER A 20 2.14 19.12 3.15
CA SER A 20 1.45 19.99 2.19
C SER A 20 0.75 21.18 2.85
N MET A 21 0.25 20.99 4.08
CA MET A 21 -0.37 22.08 4.86
C MET A 21 0.64 22.90 5.66
N TYR A 22 1.83 22.36 5.96
CA TYR A 22 2.83 23.02 6.79
C TYR A 22 3.19 24.46 6.35
N PRO A 23 3.38 24.77 5.05
CA PRO A 23 3.67 26.13 4.60
C PRO A 23 2.56 27.15 4.88
N LEU A 24 1.30 26.69 5.01
CA LEU A 24 0.17 27.56 5.32
C LEU A 24 0.24 28.09 6.75
N PHE A 25 0.83 27.33 7.66
CA PHE A 25 0.96 27.68 9.08
C PHE A 25 2.35 28.21 9.43
N ASN A 26 3.35 27.98 8.57
CA ASN A 26 4.72 28.39 8.79
C ASN A 26 5.37 28.86 7.49
N THR A 27 5.19 30.14 7.17
CA THR A 27 5.59 30.76 5.90
C THR A 27 7.09 30.92 5.72
N GLU A 28 7.87 30.81 6.79
CA GLU A 28 9.34 30.88 6.75
C GLU A 28 9.99 29.49 6.56
N VAL A 29 9.19 28.43 6.40
CA VAL A 29 9.74 27.09 6.18
C VAL A 29 10.52 27.04 4.87
N GLU A 30 11.72 26.49 4.94
CA GLU A 30 12.54 26.29 3.75
C GLU A 30 11.89 25.27 2.81
N GLU A 31 11.78 25.64 1.53
CA GLU A 31 11.13 24.85 0.49
C GLU A 31 11.68 23.42 0.41
N TYR A 32 12.98 23.24 0.67
CA TYR A 32 13.61 21.92 0.66
C TYR A 32 13.03 20.98 1.72
N THR A 33 12.61 21.50 2.88
CA THR A 33 12.05 20.69 3.98
C THR A 33 10.69 20.14 3.57
N VAL A 34 9.88 20.99 2.93
CA VAL A 34 8.56 20.64 2.40
C VAL A 34 8.70 19.61 1.28
N LEU A 35 9.61 19.86 0.33
CA LEU A 35 9.86 18.97 -0.80
C LEU A 35 10.39 17.61 -0.33
N PHE A 36 11.24 17.58 0.69
CA PHE A 36 11.74 16.35 1.29
C PHE A 36 10.62 15.55 1.94
N GLY A 37 9.76 16.19 2.74
CA GLY A 37 8.60 15.54 3.36
C GLY A 37 7.63 14.94 2.34
N ILE A 38 7.36 15.68 1.25
CA ILE A 38 6.53 15.20 0.14
C ILE A 38 7.19 13.99 -0.55
N LYS A 39 8.49 14.04 -0.87
CA LYS A 39 9.21 12.90 -1.47
C LYS A 39 9.21 11.67 -0.57
N LEU A 40 9.45 11.85 0.73
CA LEU A 40 9.42 10.76 1.72
C LEU A 40 8.03 10.13 1.79
N SER A 41 6.98 10.95 1.81
CA SER A 41 5.60 10.47 1.85
C SER A 41 5.24 9.64 0.62
N MET A 42 5.63 10.08 -0.58
CA MET A 42 5.43 9.33 -1.82
C MET A 42 6.17 7.99 -1.81
N ALA A 43 7.39 7.95 -1.29
CA ALA A 43 8.15 6.71 -1.14
C ALA A 43 7.46 5.72 -0.20
N LEU A 44 6.98 6.19 0.96
CA LEU A 44 6.24 5.35 1.92
C LEU A 44 4.94 4.81 1.31
N MET A 45 4.17 5.67 0.62
CA MET A 45 2.96 5.24 -0.09
C MET A 45 3.28 4.20 -1.16
N GLY A 46 4.34 4.39 -1.96
CA GLY A 46 4.76 3.42 -2.97
C GLY A 46 5.11 2.06 -2.38
N ILE A 47 5.87 2.03 -1.29
CA ILE A 47 6.23 0.79 -0.58
C ILE A 47 4.98 0.12 0.00
N GLY A 48 4.12 0.89 0.68
CA GLY A 48 2.86 0.38 1.24
C GLY A 48 1.96 -0.24 0.17
N ALA A 49 1.81 0.45 -0.97
CA ALA A 49 1.03 -0.03 -2.11
C ALA A 49 1.63 -1.33 -2.71
N ALA A 50 2.95 -1.40 -2.87
CA ALA A 50 3.61 -2.61 -3.37
C ALA A 50 3.36 -3.82 -2.46
N ILE A 51 3.45 -3.64 -1.14
CA ILE A 51 3.17 -4.70 -0.15
C ILE A 51 1.71 -5.15 -0.24
N LEU A 52 0.77 -4.22 -0.39
CA LEU A 52 -0.66 -4.53 -0.54
C LEU A 52 -0.92 -5.34 -1.81
N ILE A 53 -0.40 -4.88 -2.95
CA ILE A 53 -0.57 -5.57 -4.24
C ILE A 53 -0.02 -6.99 -4.14
N LEU A 54 1.21 -7.15 -3.65
CA LEU A 54 1.82 -8.47 -3.49
C LEU A 54 0.99 -9.36 -2.57
N SER A 55 0.49 -8.82 -1.45
CA SER A 55 -0.34 -9.59 -0.52
C SER A 55 -1.63 -10.08 -1.17
N ILE A 56 -2.32 -9.22 -1.93
CA ILE A 56 -3.53 -9.57 -2.68
C ILE A 56 -3.22 -10.61 -3.76
N CYS A 57 -2.10 -10.47 -4.48
CA CYS A 57 -1.67 -11.46 -5.47
C CYS A 57 -1.43 -12.84 -4.85
N PHE A 58 -0.79 -12.91 -3.67
CA PHE A 58 -0.57 -14.17 -2.96
C PHE A 58 -1.87 -14.80 -2.46
N GLU A 59 -2.78 -13.99 -1.90
CA GLU A 59 -4.10 -14.50 -1.48
C GLU A 59 -4.89 -15.03 -2.67
N ARG A 60 -4.94 -14.28 -3.78
CA ARG A 60 -5.61 -14.72 -5.01
C ARG A 60 -5.01 -16.00 -5.57
N TYR A 61 -3.69 -16.13 -5.58
CA TYR A 61 -3.02 -17.34 -6.04
C TYR A 61 -3.37 -18.55 -5.15
N LYS A 62 -3.40 -18.36 -3.84
CA LYS A 62 -3.77 -19.41 -2.88
C LYS A 62 -5.23 -19.83 -3.03
N GLU A 63 -6.13 -18.87 -3.21
CA GLU A 63 -7.55 -19.14 -3.50
C GLU A 63 -7.71 -19.93 -4.79
N TRP A 64 -7.06 -19.51 -5.88
CA TRP A 64 -7.12 -20.21 -7.15
C TRP A 64 -6.61 -21.64 -7.05
N LYS A 65 -5.49 -21.85 -6.35
CA LYS A 65 -4.95 -23.19 -6.12
C LYS A 65 -5.92 -24.05 -5.32
N ARG A 66 -6.51 -23.50 -4.25
CA ARG A 66 -7.53 -24.19 -3.44
C ARG A 66 -8.76 -24.56 -4.27
N PHE A 67 -9.24 -23.67 -5.12
CA PHE A 67 -10.38 -23.94 -6.01
C PHE A 67 -10.06 -25.08 -6.99
N LYS A 68 -8.85 -25.10 -7.55
CA LYS A 68 -8.38 -26.18 -8.43
C LYS A 68 -8.29 -27.52 -7.69
N ASP A 69 -7.88 -27.51 -6.42
CA ASP A 69 -7.77 -28.70 -5.59
C ASP A 69 -9.14 -29.17 -5.04
N GLU A 70 -10.11 -28.26 -4.87
CA GLU A 70 -11.49 -28.57 -4.44
C GLU A 70 -12.39 -29.06 -5.59
N ILE A 71 -12.04 -28.83 -6.86
CA ILE A 71 -12.58 -29.58 -8.01
C ILE A 71 -11.98 -31.00 -7.94
N LYS A 72 -12.50 -31.79 -7.01
CA LYS A 72 -12.24 -33.21 -6.94
C LYS A 72 -12.74 -33.84 -8.23
N GLU A 73 -11.96 -34.80 -8.70
CA GLU A 73 -12.11 -35.71 -9.83
C GLU A 73 -13.50 -36.41 -9.97
N GLY A 74 -14.48 -36.11 -9.11
CA GLY A 74 -15.84 -36.63 -9.12
C GLY A 74 -16.85 -35.85 -9.99
N ASP A 75 -16.61 -34.57 -10.31
CA ASP A 75 -17.51 -33.77 -11.19
C ASP A 75 -17.13 -33.83 -12.69
N LEU A 76 -16.02 -34.51 -13.01
CA LEU A 76 -15.48 -34.65 -14.38
C LEU A 76 -15.82 -36.00 -15.05
N ARG A 77 -16.61 -36.86 -14.39
CA ARG A 77 -17.23 -38.02 -15.07
C ARG A 77 -18.67 -37.64 -15.44
N PRO A 78 -19.11 -37.89 -16.69
CA PRO A 78 -20.49 -37.63 -17.10
C PRO A 78 -21.49 -38.45 -16.30
#